data_AF-A0A915EVI3-F1
#
_entry.id   AF-A0A915EVI3-F1
#
_cell.length_a   1.000
_cell.length_b   1.000
_cell.length_c   1.000
_cell.angle_alpha   90.00
_cell.angle_beta   90.00
_cell.angle_gamma   90.00
#
_symmetry.space_group_name_H-M   'P 1'
#
loop_
_entity.id
_entity.type
_entity.pdbx_description
1 polymer ?
#
loop_
_entity_poly.entity_id
_entity_poly.type
_entity_poly.pdbx_seq_one_letter_code
_entity_poly.pdbx_strand_id
1 'polypeptide(L)'
;MDNVVKYVKLDQEKIDLLYKLKIDDPYRTQGRIPTSGMSEGDYPSPDALGVSIFPRVWHHSFPQELKDQFKHIQSNFATGLLPTISRAWMAIDSDLFLWNFEANRDLAYYDGISNTILAVDVVMPKAGFTMPDMHCILVVVTTCDVVLLAISFRDEAGKSFAPNFKDFKNSDTYLLGDPIFKVHLEGVIVSHVCCTNNGRIFFGAEDNLYEIEYYGKSWFGGKSCKKVNHSKSLLNYIVPMLSIFHSKDEIRQIEIDDTRHILYVLTIKGTIQIFDLGTDGKSVSRFGAVSRDQIESWALQACSVTPEFFKKLLASQLFLSLEAPVEYTQDHMRPTVIKIIHVRFPPNDLNFNIYSAYYSKDTVLMGSGHNMETSLWSLSSSNYPFCSRLIENGAELPIRGNIWKIAKGVDHCVCKQQDPFVLPSIELPLVAEQHNISFEKFFILTSEVAFSSFFGTI
;
A
#
# COMPACT_ATOMS: atom_id res chain seq x y z
N MET A 1 -37.99 4.62 10.65
CA MET A 1 -36.96 3.99 9.80
C MET A 1 -36.57 4.90 8.64
N ASP A 2 -37.53 5.46 7.91
CA ASP A 2 -37.28 6.32 6.73
C ASP A 2 -36.43 7.56 6.99
N ASN A 3 -36.61 8.23 8.14
CA ASN A 3 -35.78 9.39 8.50
C ASN A 3 -34.33 8.99 8.78
N VAL A 4 -34.09 7.85 9.45
CA VAL A 4 -32.74 7.36 9.74
C VAL A 4 -32.03 7.01 8.44
N VAL A 5 -32.69 6.29 7.52
CA VAL A 5 -32.14 5.96 6.20
C VAL A 5 -31.85 7.23 5.38
N LYS A 6 -32.71 8.26 5.47
CA LYS A 6 -32.48 9.55 4.82
C LYS A 6 -31.25 10.28 5.36
N TYR A 7 -31.10 10.37 6.69
CA TYR A 7 -29.93 11.02 7.30
C TYR A 7 -28.64 10.23 7.02
N VAL A 8 -28.69 8.90 7.08
CA VAL A 8 -27.57 8.04 6.70
C VAL A 8 -27.12 8.28 5.25
N LYS A 9 -28.06 8.39 4.30
CA LYS A 9 -27.72 8.71 2.90
C LYS A 9 -27.12 10.10 2.74
N LEU A 10 -27.67 11.10 3.43
CA LEU A 10 -27.14 12.47 3.41
C LEU A 10 -25.75 12.55 4.05
N ASP A 11 -25.49 11.77 5.09
CA ASP A 11 -24.18 11.68 5.71
C ASP A 11 -23.19 10.99 4.75
N GLN A 12 -23.59 9.89 4.10
CA GLN A 12 -22.77 9.20 3.09
C GLN A 12 -22.29 10.11 1.96
N GLU A 13 -23.19 10.88 1.36
CA GLU A 13 -22.84 11.81 0.27
C GLU A 13 -21.85 12.87 0.74
N LYS A 14 -21.96 13.34 1.99
CA LYS A 14 -21.04 14.34 2.54
C LYS A 14 -19.68 13.77 2.91
N ILE A 15 -19.57 12.47 3.15
CA ILE A 15 -18.35 11.80 3.62
C ILE A 15 -17.49 11.31 2.45
N ASP A 16 -18.10 11.02 1.29
CA ASP A 16 -17.37 10.51 0.13
C ASP A 16 -16.27 11.49 -0.30
N LEU A 17 -15.02 11.04 -0.18
CA LEU A 17 -13.84 11.82 -0.59
C LEU A 17 -13.95 12.19 -2.07
N LEU A 18 -14.41 11.28 -2.93
CA LEU A 18 -14.55 11.55 -4.36
C LEU A 18 -15.58 12.65 -4.62
N TYR A 19 -16.66 12.67 -3.85
CA TYR A 19 -17.66 13.73 -3.90
C TYR A 19 -17.06 15.08 -3.50
N LYS A 20 -16.29 15.14 -2.40
CA LYS A 20 -15.58 16.36 -1.97
C LYS A 20 -14.60 16.87 -3.02
N LEU A 21 -13.77 15.98 -3.57
CA LEU A 21 -12.79 16.32 -4.61
C LEU A 21 -13.47 16.86 -5.88
N LYS A 22 -14.65 16.35 -6.25
CA LYS A 22 -15.42 16.87 -7.41
C LYS A 22 -16.07 18.23 -7.16
N ILE A 23 -16.36 18.58 -5.91
CA ILE A 23 -17.12 19.78 -5.53
C ILE A 23 -16.24 20.94 -5.11
N ASP A 24 -14.97 20.68 -4.80
CA ASP A 24 -13.99 21.63 -4.31
C ASP A 24 -13.60 22.79 -5.26
N ASP A 25 -14.35 23.00 -6.34
CA ASP A 25 -14.23 24.19 -7.16
C ASP A 25 -15.23 25.28 -6.68
N PRO A 26 -14.79 26.26 -5.85
CA PRO A 26 -15.63 27.40 -5.47
C PRO A 26 -16.06 28.28 -6.67
N TYR A 27 -15.54 28.03 -7.87
CA TYR A 27 -15.78 28.80 -9.08
C TYR A 27 -16.46 28.03 -10.21
N ARG A 28 -17.10 26.86 -9.95
CA ARG A 28 -17.95 26.12 -10.94
C ARG A 28 -17.43 26.27 -12.37
N THR A 29 -16.16 25.98 -12.58
CA THR A 29 -15.54 26.27 -13.86
C THR A 29 -16.07 25.31 -14.91
N GLN A 30 -16.31 25.88 -16.08
CA GLN A 30 -16.82 25.27 -17.30
C GLN A 30 -15.94 24.09 -17.77
N GLY A 31 -16.01 22.93 -17.11
CA GLY A 31 -15.31 21.71 -17.51
C GLY A 31 -13.81 21.62 -17.15
N ARG A 32 -13.31 22.38 -16.16
CA ARG A 32 -11.92 22.23 -15.68
C ARG A 32 -11.82 21.23 -14.53
N ILE A 33 -10.62 20.69 -14.33
CA ILE A 33 -10.30 19.77 -13.24
C ILE A 33 -10.23 20.56 -11.91
N PRO A 34 -10.91 20.14 -10.85
CA PRO A 34 -10.90 20.81 -9.55
C PRO A 34 -9.53 20.75 -8.85
N THR A 35 -9.30 21.69 -7.94
CA THR A 35 -8.04 21.84 -7.20
C THR A 35 -8.30 22.17 -5.74
N SER A 36 -7.51 21.64 -4.80
CA SER A 36 -7.60 21.98 -3.37
C SER A 36 -6.22 22.21 -2.75
N GLY A 37 -6.18 22.79 -1.54
CA GLY A 37 -4.94 23.01 -0.79
C GLY A 37 -4.19 24.29 -1.18
N MET A 38 -4.84 25.19 -1.92
CA MET A 38 -4.26 26.48 -2.32
C MET A 38 -4.58 27.60 -1.33
N SER A 39 -5.60 27.42 -0.48
CA SER A 39 -6.01 28.40 0.54
C SER A 39 -5.49 27.98 1.92
N GLU A 40 -5.10 28.95 2.74
CA GLU A 40 -4.82 28.72 4.17
C GLU A 40 -6.02 28.07 4.88
N GLY A 41 -7.26 28.37 4.44
CA GLY A 41 -8.46 27.77 5.01
C GLY A 41 -8.65 26.29 4.66
N ASP A 42 -7.87 25.73 3.74
CA ASP A 42 -7.89 24.29 3.41
C ASP A 42 -7.05 23.48 4.41
N TYR A 43 -6.13 24.15 5.12
CA TYR A 43 -5.24 23.60 6.14
C TYR A 43 -5.38 24.31 7.49
N PRO A 44 -6.56 24.21 8.15
CA PRO A 44 -6.73 24.79 9.48
C PRO A 44 -5.70 24.25 10.49
N SER A 45 -5.26 25.12 11.40
CA SER A 45 -4.33 24.74 12.45
C SER A 45 -4.94 23.63 13.33
N PRO A 46 -4.19 22.55 13.64
CA PRO A 46 -4.64 21.52 14.58
C PRO A 46 -5.06 22.07 15.94
N ASP A 47 -4.44 23.17 16.39
CA ASP A 47 -4.75 23.83 17.66
C ASP A 47 -6.21 24.29 17.76
N ALA A 48 -6.81 24.64 16.62
CA ALA A 48 -8.20 25.10 16.57
C ALA A 48 -9.20 24.01 16.99
N LEU A 49 -8.83 22.74 16.86
CA LEU A 49 -9.66 21.61 17.25
C LEU A 49 -9.35 21.09 18.66
N GLY A 50 -8.21 21.47 19.25
CA GLY A 50 -7.72 20.88 20.50
C GLY A 50 -7.44 19.37 20.40
N VAL A 51 -7.31 18.85 19.17
CA VAL A 51 -7.04 17.43 18.89
C VAL A 51 -5.56 17.29 18.56
N SER A 52 -4.86 16.45 19.33
CA SER A 52 -3.51 16.02 18.94
C SER A 52 -3.63 15.00 17.81
N ILE A 53 -2.89 15.21 16.70
CA ILE A 53 -2.85 14.29 15.55
C ILE A 53 -1.93 13.08 15.84
N PHE A 54 -0.92 13.27 16.68
CA PHE A 54 -0.01 12.23 17.14
C PHE A 54 -0.04 12.09 18.68
N PRO A 55 -1.19 11.73 19.30
CA PRO A 55 -1.35 11.78 20.75
C PRO A 55 -0.49 10.78 21.50
N ARG A 56 -0.02 9.71 20.84
CA ARG A 56 0.95 8.76 21.42
C ARG A 56 1.97 8.38 20.37
N VAL A 57 3.24 8.42 20.76
CA VAL A 57 4.36 7.97 19.94
C VAL A 57 5.17 7.02 20.79
N TRP A 58 5.25 5.76 20.36
CA TRP A 58 6.15 4.79 20.98
C TRP A 58 7.43 4.74 20.16
N HIS A 59 8.55 4.36 20.76
CA HIS A 59 9.79 4.11 20.03
C HIS A 59 10.32 2.75 20.47
N HIS A 60 10.27 1.76 19.58
CA HIS A 60 10.83 0.45 19.86
C HIS A 60 12.15 0.26 19.12
N SER A 61 13.19 -0.07 19.86
CA SER A 61 14.45 -0.55 19.32
C SER A 61 14.31 -1.94 18.69
N PHE A 62 15.08 -2.21 17.64
CA PHE A 62 15.32 -3.56 17.12
C PHE A 62 15.73 -4.49 18.27
N PRO A 63 15.32 -5.77 18.21
CA PRO A 63 15.84 -6.82 19.08
C PRO A 63 17.35 -6.73 19.25
N GLN A 64 17.82 -6.93 20.48
CA GLN A 64 19.23 -6.74 20.83
C GLN A 64 20.14 -7.69 20.05
N GLU A 65 19.64 -8.89 19.79
CA GLU A 65 20.28 -9.93 18.99
C GLU A 65 20.58 -9.44 17.57
N LEU A 66 19.66 -8.68 16.95
CA LEU A 66 19.88 -8.06 15.64
C LEU A 66 20.92 -6.94 15.72
N LYS A 67 20.89 -6.12 16.78
CA LYS A 67 21.88 -5.05 17.00
C LYS A 67 23.31 -5.57 17.08
N ASP A 68 23.50 -6.77 17.59
CA ASP A 68 24.83 -7.38 17.64
C ASP A 68 25.28 -7.93 16.28
N GLN A 69 24.35 -8.38 15.45
CA GLN A 69 24.64 -8.70 14.04
C GLN A 69 25.06 -7.44 13.27
N PHE A 70 24.39 -6.29 13.50
CA PHE A 70 24.74 -5.01 12.87
C PHE A 70 26.20 -4.59 13.03
N LYS A 71 26.84 -4.92 14.16
CA LYS A 71 28.25 -4.57 14.43
C LYS A 71 29.23 -5.27 13.48
N HIS A 72 28.80 -6.36 12.85
CA HIS A 72 29.63 -7.19 11.98
C HIS A 72 29.22 -7.10 10.50
N ILE A 73 28.23 -6.27 10.15
CA ILE A 73 27.75 -6.15 8.77
C ILE A 73 28.79 -5.46 7.90
N GLN A 74 29.29 -6.19 6.90
CA GLN A 74 30.00 -5.65 5.73
C GLN A 74 29.24 -5.97 4.42
N SER A 75 27.96 -6.31 4.57
CA SER A 75 27.14 -7.11 3.64
C SER A 75 25.92 -6.37 3.09
N ASN A 76 25.23 -6.95 2.11
CA ASN A 76 23.97 -6.41 1.61
C ASN A 76 22.89 -6.52 2.69
N PHE A 77 22.06 -5.49 2.82
CA PHE A 77 21.02 -5.40 3.84
C PHE A 77 19.69 -4.98 3.22
N ALA A 78 18.60 -5.65 3.62
CA ALA A 78 17.24 -5.28 3.25
C ALA A 78 16.30 -5.48 4.45
N THR A 79 15.21 -4.71 4.51
CA THR A 79 14.24 -4.79 5.61
C THR A 79 12.88 -4.27 5.19
N GLY A 80 11.83 -4.65 5.92
CA GLY A 80 10.48 -4.18 5.67
C GLY A 80 9.48 -4.59 6.73
N LEU A 81 8.23 -4.22 6.49
CA LEU A 81 7.08 -4.49 7.36
C LEU A 81 6.09 -5.41 6.64
N LEU A 82 5.55 -6.37 7.38
CA LEU A 82 4.50 -7.32 6.98
C LEU A 82 3.30 -7.11 7.92
N PRO A 83 2.56 -5.98 7.77
CA PRO A 83 1.49 -5.61 8.69
C PRO A 83 0.37 -6.66 8.75
N THR A 84 0.13 -7.40 7.65
CA THR A 84 -0.86 -8.48 7.54
C THR A 84 -0.66 -9.62 8.55
N ILE A 85 0.55 -9.75 9.10
CA ILE A 85 0.88 -10.76 10.13
C ILE A 85 1.55 -10.15 11.36
N SER A 86 1.49 -8.82 11.52
CA SER A 86 2.17 -8.09 12.61
C SER A 86 3.67 -8.41 12.72
N ARG A 87 4.36 -8.66 11.60
CA ARG A 87 5.81 -8.96 11.57
C ARG A 87 6.61 -7.93 10.82
N ALA A 88 7.83 -7.71 11.27
CA ALA A 88 8.86 -7.03 10.51
C ALA A 88 9.91 -8.06 10.11
N TRP A 89 10.64 -7.76 9.04
CA TRP A 89 11.68 -8.64 8.56
C TRP A 89 12.96 -7.86 8.28
N MET A 90 14.05 -8.57 8.35
CA MET A 90 15.39 -8.07 8.08
C MET A 90 16.18 -9.18 7.41
N ALA A 91 16.90 -8.83 6.37
CA ALA A 91 17.81 -9.73 5.70
C ALA A 91 19.22 -9.14 5.68
N ILE A 92 20.19 -9.99 5.98
CA ILE A 92 21.62 -9.71 5.88
C ILE A 92 22.19 -10.77 4.94
N ASP A 93 22.55 -10.37 3.73
CA ASP A 93 22.81 -11.29 2.62
C ASP A 93 21.67 -12.30 2.43
N SER A 94 21.86 -13.56 2.81
CA SER A 94 20.89 -14.64 2.69
C SER A 94 20.22 -15.03 4.00
N ASP A 95 20.67 -14.47 5.13
CA ASP A 95 20.10 -14.70 6.45
C ASP A 95 18.82 -13.89 6.63
N LEU A 96 17.73 -14.56 7.00
CA LEU A 96 16.42 -13.93 7.18
C LEU A 96 16.02 -13.94 8.65
N PHE A 97 15.63 -12.77 9.15
CA PHE A 97 15.10 -12.56 10.48
C PHE A 97 13.67 -12.03 10.39
N LEU A 98 12.77 -12.55 11.21
CA LEU A 98 11.42 -12.02 11.39
C LEU A 98 11.15 -11.79 12.86
N TRP A 99 10.46 -10.71 13.21
CA TRP A 99 10.03 -10.49 14.60
C TRP A 99 8.70 -9.79 14.67
N ASN A 100 8.02 -9.95 15.80
CA ASN A 100 6.80 -9.21 16.10
C ASN A 100 7.15 -7.76 16.41
N PHE A 101 6.81 -6.83 15.52
CA PHE A 101 7.14 -5.43 15.72
C PHE A 101 6.27 -4.71 16.74
N GLU A 102 5.07 -5.21 17.01
CA GLU A 102 4.14 -4.55 17.94
C GLU A 102 4.49 -4.89 19.39
N ALA A 103 4.84 -6.16 19.64
CA ALA A 103 5.26 -6.64 20.96
C ALA A 103 6.79 -6.63 21.16
N ASN A 104 7.57 -6.37 20.10
CA ASN A 104 9.03 -6.45 20.07
C ASN A 104 9.59 -7.78 20.65
N ARG A 105 8.99 -8.90 20.22
CA ARG A 105 9.33 -10.26 20.67
C ARG A 105 9.37 -11.23 19.48
N ASP A 106 9.56 -12.52 19.74
CA ASP A 106 9.41 -13.60 18.74
C ASP A 106 10.38 -13.42 17.55
N LEU A 107 11.67 -13.24 17.85
CA LEU A 107 12.70 -13.18 16.81
C LEU A 107 12.95 -14.58 16.25
N ALA A 108 12.42 -14.84 15.06
CA ALA A 108 12.68 -16.05 14.28
C ALA A 108 13.85 -15.81 13.30
N TYR A 109 14.67 -16.84 13.11
CA TYR A 109 15.80 -16.86 12.18
C TYR A 109 15.64 -17.99 11.17
N TYR A 110 16.03 -17.74 9.92
CA TYR A 110 16.01 -18.72 8.84
C TYR A 110 17.21 -18.56 7.91
N ASP A 111 17.96 -19.64 7.76
CA ASP A 111 19.20 -19.77 6.98
C ASP A 111 19.05 -20.68 5.75
N GLY A 112 17.83 -21.15 5.47
CA GLY A 112 17.54 -22.04 4.33
C GLY A 112 17.64 -21.38 2.95
N ILE A 113 18.08 -20.12 2.88
CA ILE A 113 18.22 -19.34 1.64
C ILE A 113 19.70 -19.23 1.30
N SER A 114 20.04 -19.50 0.04
CA SER A 114 21.44 -19.54 -0.42
C SER A 114 21.92 -18.25 -1.09
N ASN A 115 20.99 -17.41 -1.56
CA ASN A 115 21.28 -16.23 -2.36
C ASN A 115 20.88 -14.97 -1.59
N THR A 116 21.50 -13.83 -1.91
CA THR A 116 21.18 -12.55 -1.29
C THR A 116 19.70 -12.21 -1.47
N ILE A 117 19.02 -11.94 -0.36
CA ILE A 117 17.62 -11.54 -0.27
C ILE A 117 17.52 -10.06 -0.59
N LEU A 118 16.59 -9.72 -1.49
CA LEU A 118 16.36 -8.36 -1.96
C LEU A 118 15.04 -7.79 -1.44
N ALA A 119 14.01 -8.62 -1.36
CA ALA A 119 12.69 -8.23 -0.89
C ALA A 119 11.95 -9.42 -0.27
N VAL A 120 11.06 -9.12 0.67
CA VAL A 120 10.16 -10.09 1.28
C VAL A 120 8.76 -9.50 1.36
N ASP A 121 7.77 -10.31 1.00
CA ASP A 121 6.35 -10.00 1.16
C ASP A 121 5.60 -11.24 1.69
N VAL A 122 4.35 -11.07 2.12
CA VAL A 122 3.53 -12.15 2.68
C VAL A 122 2.19 -12.24 1.95
N VAL A 123 1.75 -13.47 1.71
CA VAL A 123 0.50 -13.72 1.00
C VAL A 123 -0.35 -14.77 1.72
N MET A 124 -1.66 -14.54 1.75
CA MET A 124 -2.62 -15.55 2.18
C MET A 124 -2.73 -16.63 1.09
N PRO A 125 -2.78 -17.93 1.43
CA PRO A 125 -2.82 -18.96 0.40
C PRO A 125 -4.07 -18.85 -0.47
N LYS A 126 -3.94 -19.13 -1.77
CA LYS A 126 -5.11 -19.24 -2.68
C LYS A 126 -6.14 -20.21 -2.11
N ALA A 127 -7.43 -19.93 -2.34
CA ALA A 127 -8.50 -20.84 -1.98
C ALA A 127 -8.24 -22.25 -2.55
N GLY A 128 -8.26 -23.27 -1.67
CA GLY A 128 -7.95 -24.66 -2.03
C GLY A 128 -6.45 -25.03 -2.01
N PHE A 129 -5.54 -24.07 -1.79
CA PHE A 129 -4.13 -24.36 -1.50
C PHE A 129 -3.91 -24.44 0.01
N THR A 130 -3.77 -25.64 0.54
CA THR A 130 -3.57 -25.88 1.98
C THR A 130 -2.43 -26.85 2.23
N MET A 131 -1.68 -26.63 3.30
CA MET A 131 -0.70 -27.56 3.84
C MET A 131 -0.91 -27.73 5.35
N PRO A 132 -0.46 -28.83 5.96
CA PRO A 132 -0.49 -28.98 7.41
C PRO A 132 0.19 -27.79 8.11
N ASP A 133 -0.48 -27.25 9.14
CA ASP A 133 0.00 -26.16 10.00
C ASP A 133 0.34 -24.82 9.34
N MET A 134 0.13 -24.68 8.03
CA MET A 134 0.43 -23.44 7.31
C MET A 134 -0.71 -22.44 7.42
N HIS A 135 -0.38 -21.21 7.82
CA HIS A 135 -1.30 -20.07 7.89
C HIS A 135 -1.12 -19.12 6.71
N CYS A 136 0.13 -18.83 6.33
CA CYS A 136 0.44 -17.96 5.20
C CYS A 136 1.73 -18.39 4.49
N ILE A 137 2.02 -17.74 3.36
CA ILE A 137 3.20 -17.99 2.55
C ILE A 137 4.07 -16.74 2.59
N LEU A 138 5.34 -16.91 2.98
CA LEU A 138 6.36 -15.88 2.84
C LEU A 138 6.94 -15.94 1.43
N VAL A 139 6.88 -14.82 0.72
CA VAL A 139 7.46 -14.65 -0.61
C VAL A 139 8.82 -13.99 -0.43
N VAL A 140 9.89 -14.75 -0.63
CA VAL A 140 11.27 -14.25 -0.50
C VAL A 140 11.90 -14.12 -1.87
N VAL A 141 12.20 -12.90 -2.27
CA VAL A 141 12.87 -12.56 -3.53
C VAL A 141 14.36 -12.46 -3.28
N THR A 142 15.13 -13.25 -4.02
CA THR A 142 16.60 -13.23 -3.98
C THR A 142 17.17 -12.75 -5.32
N THR A 143 18.48 -12.63 -5.42
CA THR A 143 19.19 -12.34 -6.68
C THR A 143 18.99 -13.38 -7.78
N CYS A 144 18.63 -14.62 -7.42
CA CYS A 144 18.53 -15.73 -8.38
C CYS A 144 17.13 -16.34 -8.49
N ASP A 145 16.36 -16.31 -7.41
CA ASP A 145 15.10 -17.06 -7.28
C ASP A 145 14.05 -16.29 -6.48
N VAL A 146 12.77 -16.57 -6.75
CA VAL A 146 11.68 -16.31 -5.82
C VAL A 146 11.36 -17.60 -5.07
N VAL A 147 11.49 -17.56 -3.75
CA VAL A 147 11.32 -18.69 -2.83
C VAL A 147 10.02 -18.51 -2.05
N LEU A 148 9.16 -19.52 -2.06
CA LEU A 148 7.90 -19.52 -1.29
C LEU A 148 8.08 -20.41 -0.06
N LEU A 149 8.05 -19.81 1.13
CA LEU A 149 8.16 -20.51 2.42
C LEU A 149 6.80 -20.56 3.10
N ALA A 150 6.48 -21.66 3.78
CA ALA A 150 5.27 -21.74 4.58
C ALA A 150 5.52 -21.20 5.98
N ILE A 151 4.61 -20.36 6.49
CA ILE A 151 4.64 -19.87 7.87
C ILE A 151 3.51 -20.53 8.66
N SER A 152 3.85 -20.96 9.87
CA SER A 152 2.93 -21.39 10.91
C SER A 152 2.98 -20.43 12.09
N PHE A 153 1.82 -20.17 12.69
CA PHE A 153 1.69 -19.42 13.92
C PHE A 153 1.19 -20.31 15.05
N ARG A 154 1.79 -20.16 16.22
CA ARG A 154 1.45 -20.94 17.42
C ARG A 154 1.12 -20.04 18.59
N ASP A 155 0.16 -20.46 19.41
CA ASP A 155 -0.15 -19.77 20.66
C ASP A 155 0.98 -19.92 21.69
N GLU A 156 0.83 -19.26 22.85
CA GLU A 156 1.80 -19.35 23.95
C GLU A 156 1.97 -20.77 24.51
N ALA A 157 1.01 -21.66 24.29
CA ALA A 157 1.11 -23.07 24.64
C ALA A 157 1.82 -23.92 23.57
N GLY A 158 2.32 -23.27 22.50
CA GLY A 158 3.01 -23.92 21.38
C GLY A 158 2.06 -24.67 20.44
N LYS A 159 0.76 -24.39 20.50
CA LYS A 159 -0.26 -25.06 19.68
C LYS A 159 -0.58 -24.21 18.45
N SER A 160 -0.54 -24.85 17.28
CA SER A 160 -1.01 -24.27 16.03
C SER A 160 -2.53 -24.07 16.10
N PHE A 161 -2.99 -22.84 15.88
CA PHE A 161 -4.43 -22.54 15.76
C PHE A 161 -4.92 -22.78 14.33
N ALA A 162 -6.24 -22.93 14.16
CA ALA A 162 -6.82 -23.13 12.84
C ALA A 162 -6.39 -22.01 11.87
N PRO A 163 -6.08 -22.29 10.58
CA PRO A 163 -5.64 -21.28 9.61
C PRO A 163 -6.57 -20.07 9.45
N ASN A 164 -7.85 -20.22 9.79
CA ASN A 164 -8.86 -19.17 9.72
C ASN A 164 -8.87 -18.24 10.95
N PHE A 165 -8.20 -18.63 12.04
CA PHE A 165 -8.05 -17.82 13.24
C PHE A 165 -6.84 -16.90 13.04
N LYS A 166 -7.01 -15.60 13.24
CA LYS A 166 -6.01 -14.58 12.89
C LYS A 166 -5.50 -13.82 14.11
N ASP A 167 -5.03 -14.52 15.14
CA ASP A 167 -4.32 -13.83 16.24
C ASP A 167 -2.81 -13.84 16.02
N PHE A 168 -2.37 -13.28 14.89
CA PHE A 168 -0.94 -13.20 14.55
C PHE A 168 -0.15 -12.33 15.53
N LYS A 169 -0.84 -11.39 16.17
CA LYS A 169 -0.25 -10.44 17.11
C LYS A 169 0.26 -11.12 18.38
N ASN A 170 -0.47 -12.09 18.93
CA ASN A 170 -0.09 -12.75 20.18
C ASN A 170 0.53 -14.13 19.99
N SER A 171 0.72 -14.55 18.74
CA SER A 171 1.33 -15.83 18.38
C SER A 171 2.83 -15.72 18.15
N ASP A 172 3.52 -16.86 18.20
CA ASP A 172 4.93 -17.00 17.82
C ASP A 172 5.07 -17.60 16.41
N THR A 173 6.13 -17.23 15.69
CA THR A 173 6.31 -17.49 14.24
C THR A 173 7.22 -18.68 14.00
N TYR A 174 6.78 -19.60 13.15
CA TYR A 174 7.55 -20.76 12.74
C TYR A 174 7.59 -20.86 11.22
N LEU A 175 8.79 -20.78 10.64
CA LEU A 175 9.00 -21.12 9.24
C LEU A 175 9.04 -22.65 9.08
N LEU A 176 8.18 -23.17 8.23
CA LEU A 176 8.01 -24.61 8.02
C LEU A 176 9.04 -25.12 7.01
N GLY A 177 10.11 -25.74 7.51
CA GLY A 177 11.02 -26.61 6.75
C GLY A 177 11.49 -26.10 5.39
N ASP A 178 11.49 -27.02 4.42
CA ASP A 178 11.91 -26.75 3.04
C ASP A 178 10.94 -25.81 2.30
N PRO A 179 11.44 -24.99 1.36
CA PRO A 179 10.58 -24.16 0.52
C PRO A 179 9.46 -24.94 -0.17
N ILE A 180 8.26 -24.36 -0.18
CA ILE A 180 7.12 -24.89 -0.93
C ILE A 180 7.45 -24.93 -2.42
N PHE A 181 8.05 -23.84 -2.91
CA PHE A 181 8.50 -23.67 -4.29
C PHE A 181 9.72 -22.77 -4.36
N LYS A 182 10.53 -23.00 -5.39
CA LYS A 182 11.66 -22.15 -5.77
C LYS A 182 11.57 -21.89 -7.27
N VAL A 183 11.38 -20.63 -7.65
CA VAL A 183 11.15 -20.20 -9.03
C VAL A 183 12.36 -19.42 -9.50
N HIS A 184 13.05 -19.93 -10.52
CA HIS A 184 14.26 -19.29 -11.03
C HIS A 184 13.96 -18.01 -11.81
N LEU A 185 14.74 -16.95 -11.54
CA LEU A 185 14.60 -15.65 -12.18
C LEU A 185 15.27 -15.59 -13.55
N GLU A 186 16.17 -16.52 -13.90
CA GLU A 186 16.85 -16.56 -15.20
C GLU A 186 17.65 -15.27 -15.50
N GLY A 187 18.22 -14.67 -14.45
CA GLY A 187 19.06 -13.47 -14.55
C GLY A 187 18.32 -12.14 -14.55
N VAL A 188 16.98 -12.13 -14.50
CA VAL A 188 16.24 -10.87 -14.29
C VAL A 188 16.33 -10.43 -12.83
N ILE A 189 16.48 -9.12 -12.62
CA ILE A 189 16.48 -8.52 -11.28
C ILE A 189 15.07 -8.03 -10.96
N VAL A 190 14.52 -8.51 -9.85
CA VAL A 190 13.21 -8.08 -9.37
C VAL A 190 13.33 -6.70 -8.74
N SER A 191 12.53 -5.76 -9.22
CA SER A 191 12.48 -4.39 -8.70
C SER A 191 11.41 -4.20 -7.63
N HIS A 192 10.29 -4.91 -7.73
CA HIS A 192 9.20 -4.83 -6.75
C HIS A 192 8.41 -6.13 -6.71
N VAL A 193 7.92 -6.53 -5.54
CA VAL A 193 7.00 -7.66 -5.33
C VAL A 193 5.76 -7.15 -4.60
N CYS A 194 4.60 -7.69 -4.94
CA CYS A 194 3.33 -7.34 -4.30
C CYS A 194 2.37 -8.53 -4.35
N CYS A 195 1.60 -8.71 -3.29
CA CYS A 195 0.64 -9.81 -3.15
C CYS A 195 -0.80 -9.29 -3.03
N THR A 196 -1.76 -10.04 -3.58
CA THR A 196 -3.19 -9.76 -3.42
C THR A 196 -3.76 -10.45 -2.18
N ASN A 197 -4.90 -9.98 -1.69
CA ASN A 197 -5.65 -10.65 -0.62
C ASN A 197 -6.19 -12.03 -1.02
N ASN A 198 -6.37 -12.30 -2.31
CA ASN A 198 -6.84 -13.59 -2.84
C ASN A 198 -5.72 -14.59 -3.16
N GLY A 199 -4.47 -14.25 -2.82
CA GLY A 199 -3.36 -15.17 -2.81
C GLY A 199 -2.48 -15.17 -4.07
N ARG A 200 -2.61 -14.16 -4.93
CA ARG A 200 -1.78 -14.00 -6.14
C ARG A 200 -0.51 -13.23 -5.79
N ILE A 201 0.56 -13.52 -6.51
CA ILE A 201 1.90 -12.97 -6.26
C ILE A 201 2.38 -12.37 -7.56
N PHE A 202 2.57 -11.05 -7.58
CA PHE A 202 3.08 -10.31 -8.72
C PHE A 202 4.46 -9.75 -8.42
N PHE A 203 5.29 -9.65 -9.45
CA PHE A 203 6.57 -8.95 -9.33
C PHE A 203 6.95 -8.26 -10.63
N GLY A 204 7.65 -7.14 -10.49
CA GLY A 204 8.22 -6.38 -11.59
C GLY A 204 9.69 -6.76 -11.75
N ALA A 205 10.13 -6.98 -12.97
CA ALA A 205 11.54 -7.15 -13.29
C ALA A 205 11.82 -6.54 -14.66
N GLU A 206 12.82 -5.67 -14.73
CA GLU A 206 13.04 -4.77 -15.87
C GLU A 206 11.73 -4.03 -16.24
N ASP A 207 11.30 -4.09 -17.50
CA ASP A 207 10.06 -3.50 -18.02
C ASP A 207 8.86 -4.48 -18.03
N ASN A 208 8.97 -5.63 -17.34
CA ASN A 208 7.99 -6.70 -17.40
C ASN A 208 7.30 -6.97 -16.06
N LEU A 209 5.97 -7.08 -16.09
CA LEU A 209 5.14 -7.58 -14.99
C LEU A 209 5.05 -9.11 -15.11
N TYR A 210 5.39 -9.80 -14.03
CA TYR A 210 5.29 -11.25 -13.89
C TYR A 210 4.32 -11.64 -12.78
N GLU A 211 3.76 -12.85 -12.88
CA GLU A 211 2.98 -13.50 -11.84
C GLU A 211 3.56 -14.88 -11.51
N ILE A 212 3.57 -15.23 -10.23
CA ILE A 212 3.84 -16.59 -9.77
C ILE A 212 2.52 -17.31 -9.55
N GLU A 213 2.21 -18.24 -10.43
CA GLU A 213 1.05 -19.09 -10.31
C GLU A 213 1.42 -20.40 -9.60
N TYR A 214 0.88 -20.62 -8.41
CA TYR A 214 1.07 -21.84 -7.65
C TYR A 214 -0.24 -22.60 -7.40
N TYR A 215 -0.16 -23.93 -7.40
CA TYR A 215 -1.29 -24.85 -7.31
C TYR A 215 -0.96 -26.05 -6.41
N GLY A 216 -1.92 -26.48 -5.58
CA GLY A 216 -1.75 -27.57 -4.62
C GLY A 216 -1.85 -28.95 -5.25
N LYS A 217 -2.69 -29.09 -6.29
CA LYS A 217 -2.82 -30.29 -7.12
C LYS A 217 -2.81 -29.89 -8.59
N SER A 218 -1.78 -30.33 -9.32
CA SER A 218 -1.69 -30.27 -10.78
C SER A 218 -2.48 -31.42 -11.41
N TRP A 219 -2.86 -31.28 -12.68
CA TRP A 219 -3.55 -32.31 -13.45
C TRP A 219 -2.75 -33.62 -13.62
N PHE A 220 -1.43 -33.57 -13.40
CA PHE A 220 -0.55 -34.74 -13.36
C PHE A 220 -0.27 -35.27 -11.94
N GLY A 221 -0.95 -34.76 -10.93
CA GLY A 221 -0.60 -35.00 -9.52
C GLY A 221 0.56 -34.11 -9.04
N GLY A 222 0.58 -33.81 -7.74
CA GLY A 222 1.60 -32.99 -7.10
C GLY A 222 1.36 -31.47 -7.15
N LYS A 223 2.21 -30.73 -6.44
CA LYS A 223 2.21 -29.27 -6.41
C LYS A 223 2.83 -28.73 -7.71
N SER A 224 2.35 -27.60 -8.22
CA SER A 224 2.91 -26.95 -9.43
C SER A 224 3.07 -25.46 -9.21
N CYS A 225 4.14 -24.89 -9.77
CA CYS A 225 4.40 -23.46 -9.74
C CYS A 225 4.94 -23.00 -11.10
N LYS A 226 4.50 -21.84 -11.59
CA LYS A 226 4.89 -21.28 -12.88
C LYS A 226 5.12 -19.78 -12.78
N LYS A 227 6.12 -19.29 -13.52
CA LYS A 227 6.37 -17.86 -13.78
C LYS A 227 5.67 -17.46 -15.08
N VAL A 228 4.71 -16.55 -15.01
CA VAL A 228 3.93 -16.06 -16.16
C VAL A 228 4.30 -14.60 -16.41
N ASN A 229 4.52 -14.19 -17.67
CA ASN A 229 4.79 -12.80 -18.04
C ASN A 229 3.50 -12.16 -18.62
N HIS A 230 3.02 -11.10 -17.97
CA HIS A 230 1.80 -10.39 -18.35
C HIS A 230 2.04 -9.17 -19.26
N SER A 231 3.29 -8.69 -19.35
CA SER A 231 3.66 -7.59 -20.25
C SER A 231 3.68 -7.99 -21.73
N LYS A 232 3.95 -9.26 -22.04
CA LYS A 232 4.05 -9.77 -23.42
C LYS A 232 2.72 -10.23 -24.03
N SER A 233 1.62 -10.21 -23.26
CA SER A 233 0.36 -10.89 -23.63
C SER A 233 -0.51 -10.13 -24.66
N LEU A 234 -0.21 -8.88 -25.01
CA LEU A 234 -1.11 -8.04 -25.84
C LEU A 234 -0.37 -7.27 -26.96
N LEU A 235 0.44 -7.96 -27.75
CA LEU A 235 1.06 -7.34 -28.92
C LEU A 235 0.11 -7.07 -30.12
N ASN A 236 -1.22 -7.03 -29.93
CA ASN A 236 -2.12 -6.62 -31.00
C ASN A 236 -3.35 -5.92 -30.41
N TYR A 237 -3.77 -4.86 -31.11
CA TYR A 237 -4.95 -4.01 -30.90
C TYR A 237 -4.73 -2.65 -30.23
N ILE A 238 -4.35 -1.72 -31.10
CA ILE A 238 -4.81 -0.32 -31.15
C ILE A 238 -4.06 0.68 -30.24
N VAL A 239 -2.84 1.04 -30.65
CA VAL A 239 -2.43 2.46 -30.89
C VAL A 239 -1.37 2.50 -32.01
N PRO A 240 -1.71 2.90 -33.24
CA PRO A 240 -0.70 3.21 -34.26
C PRO A 240 -0.22 4.66 -34.05
N MET A 241 1.11 4.87 -33.92
CA MET A 241 1.89 6.12 -34.19
C MET A 241 2.96 6.57 -33.16
N LEU A 242 3.58 5.72 -32.33
CA LEU A 242 4.78 6.14 -31.54
C LEU A 242 5.91 5.10 -31.40
N SER A 243 5.89 4.01 -32.16
CA SER A 243 6.71 2.81 -31.90
C SER A 243 8.22 2.88 -32.25
N ILE A 244 8.83 4.05 -32.48
CA ILE A 244 10.21 4.13 -33.03
C ILE A 244 11.29 4.48 -31.99
N PHE A 245 10.95 4.82 -30.74
CA PHE A 245 11.98 5.14 -29.71
C PHE A 245 11.67 4.62 -28.29
N HIS A 246 11.20 3.37 -28.15
CA HIS A 246 11.08 2.77 -26.82
C HIS A 246 12.46 2.39 -26.25
N SER A 247 13.09 3.33 -25.55
CA SER A 247 14.06 2.93 -24.51
C SER A 247 13.29 2.17 -23.43
N LYS A 248 13.81 1.00 -23.02
CA LYS A 248 13.24 0.21 -21.91
C LYS A 248 12.96 1.13 -20.72
N ASP A 249 11.77 1.00 -20.15
CA ASP A 249 11.31 1.79 -19.01
C ASP A 249 10.99 0.82 -17.87
N GLU A 250 11.91 0.72 -16.92
CA GLU A 250 11.85 -0.28 -15.87
C GLU A 250 10.72 0.01 -14.87
N ILE A 251 10.15 -1.05 -14.33
CA ILE A 251 9.14 -1.00 -13.27
C ILE A 251 9.83 -0.56 -11.98
N ARG A 252 9.33 0.52 -11.39
CA ARG A 252 9.75 1.04 -10.09
C ARG A 252 8.91 0.45 -8.96
N GLN A 253 7.59 0.36 -9.16
CA GLN A 253 6.65 0.02 -8.09
C GLN A 253 5.40 -0.66 -8.65
N ILE A 254 4.82 -1.55 -7.86
CA ILE A 254 3.55 -2.22 -8.15
C ILE A 254 2.64 -2.01 -6.94
N GLU A 255 1.40 -1.58 -7.18
CA GLU A 255 0.37 -1.41 -6.16
C GLU A 255 -0.91 -2.11 -6.59
N ILE A 256 -1.63 -2.69 -5.63
CA ILE A 256 -2.84 -3.48 -5.87
C ILE A 256 -4.01 -2.85 -5.12
N ASP A 257 -5.09 -2.60 -5.85
CA ASP A 257 -6.40 -2.31 -5.28
C ASP A 257 -7.24 -3.60 -5.27
N ASP A 258 -7.22 -4.30 -4.13
CA ASP A 258 -8.00 -5.52 -3.94
C ASP A 258 -9.51 -5.28 -3.98
N THR A 259 -10.00 -4.06 -3.71
CA THR A 259 -11.44 -3.77 -3.70
C THR A 259 -12.01 -3.66 -5.11
N ARG A 260 -11.21 -3.14 -6.05
CA ARG A 260 -11.58 -2.98 -7.47
C ARG A 260 -11.00 -4.07 -8.36
N HIS A 261 -10.09 -4.89 -7.83
CA HIS A 261 -9.30 -5.86 -8.59
C HIS A 261 -8.56 -5.17 -9.75
N ILE A 262 -7.76 -4.17 -9.39
CA ILE A 262 -6.93 -3.39 -10.32
C ILE A 262 -5.49 -3.40 -9.81
N LEU A 263 -4.54 -3.59 -10.71
CA LEU A 263 -3.11 -3.51 -10.42
C LEU A 263 -2.51 -2.31 -11.15
N TYR A 264 -1.77 -1.48 -10.42
CA TYR A 264 -1.06 -0.32 -10.92
C TYR A 264 0.44 -0.63 -10.99
N VAL A 265 1.08 -0.21 -12.08
CA VAL A 265 2.53 -0.30 -12.27
C VAL A 265 3.07 1.09 -12.53
N LEU A 266 4.00 1.55 -11.70
CA LEU A 266 4.73 2.79 -11.90
C LEU A 266 6.12 2.48 -12.45
N THR A 267 6.51 3.14 -13.53
CA THR A 267 7.84 3.01 -14.14
C THR A 267 8.81 4.10 -13.66
N ILE A 268 10.12 3.93 -13.91
CA ILE A 268 11.16 4.92 -13.57
C ILE A 268 10.92 6.26 -14.27
N LYS A 269 10.43 6.26 -15.52
CA LYS A 269 10.10 7.51 -16.23
C LYS A 269 8.79 8.15 -15.78
N GLY A 270 8.08 7.55 -14.83
CA GLY A 270 6.82 8.07 -14.30
C GLY A 270 5.59 7.74 -15.14
N THR A 271 5.64 6.64 -15.91
CA THR A 271 4.44 6.11 -16.58
C THR A 271 3.67 5.23 -15.59
N ILE A 272 2.36 5.45 -15.48
CA ILE A 272 1.46 4.60 -14.70
C ILE A 272 0.70 3.70 -15.67
N GLN A 273 0.91 2.39 -15.55
CA GLN A 273 0.18 1.38 -16.30
C GLN A 273 -0.87 0.74 -15.39
N ILE A 274 -2.01 0.37 -15.96
CA ILE A 274 -3.14 -0.21 -15.23
C ILE A 274 -3.46 -1.58 -15.81
N PHE A 275 -3.61 -2.55 -14.93
CA PHE A 275 -3.95 -3.93 -15.22
C PHE A 275 -5.28 -4.31 -14.59
N ASP A 276 -6.13 -4.80 -15.47
CA ASP A 276 -7.41 -5.46 -15.33
C ASP A 276 -7.38 -6.81 -14.61
N LEU A 277 -7.65 -6.95 -13.30
CA LEU A 277 -7.60 -8.28 -12.67
C LEU A 277 -8.91 -9.10 -12.81
N GLY A 278 -9.88 -8.62 -13.59
CA GLY A 278 -11.21 -9.23 -13.70
C GLY A 278 -12.13 -8.98 -12.49
N THR A 279 -13.43 -9.21 -12.68
CA THR A 279 -14.46 -9.00 -11.65
C THR A 279 -14.31 -9.91 -10.43
N ASP A 280 -13.60 -11.03 -10.57
CA ASP A 280 -13.33 -11.98 -9.49
C ASP A 280 -11.85 -11.97 -9.05
N GLY A 281 -11.06 -11.03 -9.58
CA GLY A 281 -9.65 -10.89 -9.27
C GLY A 281 -8.78 -12.03 -9.80
N LYS A 282 -9.24 -12.83 -10.77
CA LYS A 282 -8.51 -13.99 -11.30
C LYS A 282 -7.88 -13.80 -12.67
N SER A 283 -8.30 -12.82 -13.46
CA SER A 283 -7.69 -12.55 -14.78
C SER A 283 -6.55 -11.53 -14.68
N VAL A 284 -5.86 -11.28 -15.79
CA VAL A 284 -4.98 -10.13 -15.98
C VAL A 284 -5.12 -9.65 -17.41
N SER A 285 -5.47 -8.38 -17.60
CA SER A 285 -5.45 -7.73 -18.91
C SER A 285 -4.92 -6.32 -18.78
N ARG A 286 -3.94 -5.92 -19.59
CA ARG A 286 -3.49 -4.52 -19.59
C ARG A 286 -4.62 -3.63 -20.09
N PHE A 287 -5.05 -2.71 -19.25
CA PHE A 287 -6.17 -1.81 -19.54
C PHE A 287 -5.69 -0.52 -20.22
N GLY A 288 -4.66 0.13 -19.67
CA GLY A 288 -4.19 1.41 -20.20
C GLY A 288 -2.87 1.87 -19.57
N ALA A 289 -2.38 3.01 -20.03
CA ALA A 289 -1.24 3.68 -19.43
C ALA A 289 -1.36 5.20 -19.57
N VAL A 290 -0.85 5.92 -18.58
CA VAL A 290 -0.71 7.38 -18.60
C VAL A 290 0.75 7.72 -18.36
N SER A 291 1.35 8.44 -19.30
CA SER A 291 2.71 8.94 -19.18
C SER A 291 2.79 10.14 -18.25
N ARG A 292 3.99 10.39 -17.71
CA ARG A 292 4.29 11.63 -16.97
C ARG A 292 3.87 12.87 -17.76
N ASP A 293 4.26 12.97 -19.04
CA ASP A 293 3.94 14.15 -19.88
C ASP A 293 2.43 14.40 -20.02
N GLN A 294 1.62 13.34 -20.11
CA GLN A 294 0.15 13.47 -20.13
C GLN A 294 -0.38 13.98 -18.80
N ILE A 295 0.14 13.48 -17.68
CA ILE A 295 -0.19 13.96 -16.34
C ILE A 295 0.16 15.44 -16.21
N GLU A 296 1.38 15.84 -16.64
CA GLU A 296 1.81 17.24 -16.57
C GLU A 296 0.88 18.12 -17.42
N SER A 297 0.53 17.67 -18.63
CA SER A 297 -0.38 18.39 -19.53
C SER A 297 -1.78 18.57 -18.94
N TRP A 298 -2.35 17.51 -18.35
CA TRP A 298 -3.67 17.60 -17.72
C TRP A 298 -3.67 18.52 -16.50
N ALA A 299 -2.61 18.47 -15.68
CA ALA A 299 -2.51 19.34 -14.53
C ALA A 299 -2.28 20.82 -14.91
N LEU A 300 -1.47 21.10 -15.94
CA LEU A 300 -1.32 22.46 -16.48
C LEU A 300 -2.62 23.05 -17.03
N GLN A 301 -3.53 22.19 -17.52
CA GLN A 301 -4.89 22.61 -17.92
C GLN A 301 -5.80 22.85 -16.72
N ALA A 302 -5.57 22.15 -15.60
CA ALA A 302 -6.34 22.27 -14.37
C ALA A 302 -6.08 23.57 -13.62
N CYS A 303 -4.80 23.93 -13.46
CA CYS A 303 -4.37 24.96 -12.52
C CYS A 303 -3.43 26.00 -13.15
N SER A 304 -3.71 27.29 -12.95
CA SER A 304 -2.91 28.42 -13.44
C SER A 304 -1.65 28.66 -12.59
N VAL A 305 -0.89 27.62 -12.24
CA VAL A 305 0.39 27.74 -11.51
C VAL A 305 1.56 27.84 -12.49
N THR A 306 2.66 28.44 -12.04
CA THR A 306 3.87 28.55 -12.86
C THR A 306 4.42 27.16 -13.17
N PRO A 307 4.80 26.87 -14.43
CA PRO A 307 5.39 25.58 -14.82
C PRO A 307 6.59 25.18 -13.95
N GLU A 308 7.34 26.14 -13.41
CA GLU A 308 8.51 25.92 -12.55
C GLU A 308 8.14 25.38 -11.17
N PHE A 309 7.11 25.95 -10.54
CA PHE A 309 6.58 25.44 -9.26
C PHE A 309 6.02 24.03 -9.47
N PHE A 310 5.33 23.81 -10.59
CA PHE A 310 4.73 22.52 -10.92
C PHE A 310 5.78 21.43 -11.24
N LYS A 311 6.86 21.77 -11.96
CA LYS A 311 7.99 20.84 -12.20
C LYS A 311 8.68 20.43 -10.91
N LYS A 312 8.82 21.36 -9.96
CA LYS A 312 9.36 21.06 -8.62
C LYS A 312 8.42 20.14 -7.84
N LEU A 313 7.12 20.40 -7.89
CA LEU A 313 6.06 19.55 -7.31
C LEU A 313 6.09 18.12 -7.87
N LEU A 314 6.11 17.95 -9.19
CA LEU A 314 6.13 16.62 -9.82
C LEU A 314 7.46 15.87 -9.60
N ALA A 315 8.56 16.59 -9.38
CA ALA A 315 9.84 15.99 -9.02
C ALA A 315 9.85 15.42 -7.59
N SER A 316 9.02 15.95 -6.69
CA SER A 316 8.93 15.55 -5.27
C SER A 316 7.85 14.50 -4.99
N GLN A 317 7.54 13.60 -5.93
CA GLN A 317 6.56 12.50 -5.77
C GLN A 317 5.16 12.96 -5.32
N LEU A 318 4.70 14.10 -5.83
CA LEU A 318 3.53 14.76 -5.29
C LEU A 318 2.19 14.09 -5.66
N PHE A 319 1.26 14.21 -4.71
CA PHE A 319 -0.10 13.72 -4.63
C PHE A 319 -0.96 13.97 -5.87
N LEU A 320 -0.91 13.03 -6.81
CA LEU A 320 -1.90 12.94 -7.87
C LEU A 320 -2.86 11.81 -7.51
N SER A 321 -4.06 12.18 -7.05
CA SER A 321 -5.17 11.24 -6.99
C SER A 321 -5.63 10.95 -8.42
N LEU A 322 -5.00 9.95 -9.02
CA LEU A 322 -5.40 9.41 -10.31
C LEU A 322 -6.47 8.37 -10.05
N GLU A 323 -7.70 8.65 -10.47
CA GLU A 323 -8.72 7.62 -10.57
C GLU A 323 -8.97 7.27 -12.02
N ALA A 324 -9.11 5.98 -12.29
CA ALA A 324 -9.67 5.51 -13.54
C ALA A 324 -11.21 5.48 -13.38
N PRO A 325 -11.97 6.47 -13.90
CA PRO A 325 -13.43 6.38 -13.88
C PRO A 325 -13.89 5.09 -14.56
N VAL A 326 -14.76 4.38 -13.85
CA VAL A 326 -15.47 3.19 -14.30
C VAL A 326 -16.76 3.68 -14.96
N GLU A 327 -16.94 3.47 -16.27
CA GLU A 327 -18.25 3.71 -16.91
C GLU A 327 -19.15 2.48 -16.78
N TYR A 328 -20.44 2.73 -16.52
CA TYR A 328 -21.48 1.73 -16.44
C TYR A 328 -21.79 1.18 -17.83
N THR A 329 -21.25 0.01 -18.16
CA THR A 329 -21.87 -0.85 -19.17
C THR A 329 -22.69 -1.91 -18.46
N GLN A 330 -23.86 -2.24 -19.01
CA GLN A 330 -24.99 -2.89 -18.34
C GLN A 330 -24.71 -4.28 -17.73
N ASP A 331 -23.49 -4.80 -17.72
CA ASP A 331 -23.18 -6.05 -17.03
C ASP A 331 -22.01 -6.03 -16.02
N HIS A 332 -20.96 -5.19 -16.12
CA HIS A 332 -19.90 -5.18 -15.08
C HIS A 332 -19.18 -3.82 -14.95
N MET A 333 -18.96 -3.38 -13.70
CA MET A 333 -18.17 -2.18 -13.34
C MET A 333 -16.67 -2.41 -13.54
N ARG A 334 -16.14 -2.13 -14.74
CA ARG A 334 -14.69 -2.19 -15.03
C ARG A 334 -14.14 -0.85 -15.53
N PRO A 335 -12.85 -0.53 -15.31
CA PRO A 335 -12.25 0.72 -15.77
C PRO A 335 -12.39 0.87 -17.28
N THR A 336 -12.79 2.05 -17.74
CA THR A 336 -12.94 2.34 -19.19
C THR A 336 -12.10 3.53 -19.62
N VAL A 337 -11.79 4.47 -18.72
CA VAL A 337 -10.87 5.58 -18.99
C VAL A 337 -10.03 5.91 -17.76
N ILE A 338 -8.85 6.49 -17.96
CA ILE A 338 -8.02 7.09 -16.90
C ILE A 338 -8.06 8.61 -17.06
N LYS A 339 -8.41 9.34 -16.00
CA LYS A 339 -8.46 10.81 -16.00
C LYS A 339 -7.97 11.35 -14.66
N ILE A 340 -7.32 12.50 -14.68
CA ILE A 340 -7.14 13.26 -13.43
C ILE A 340 -8.50 13.81 -13.03
N ILE A 341 -8.93 13.49 -11.81
CA ILE A 341 -10.19 13.97 -11.24
C ILE A 341 -10.00 15.21 -10.38
N HIS A 342 -8.80 15.41 -9.83
CA HIS A 342 -8.50 16.49 -8.88
C HIS A 342 -6.98 16.66 -8.73
N VAL A 343 -6.52 17.89 -8.49
CA VAL A 343 -5.13 18.18 -8.12
C VAL A 343 -5.08 18.78 -6.72
N ARG A 344 -4.39 18.11 -5.79
CA ARG A 344 -4.27 18.53 -4.40
C ARG A 344 -2.88 19.12 -4.15
N PHE A 345 -2.83 20.38 -3.77
CA PHE A 345 -1.59 21.08 -3.43
C PHE A 345 -1.24 20.83 -1.96
N PRO A 346 0.05 20.72 -1.61
CA PRO A 346 0.45 20.67 -0.21
C PRO A 346 0.22 22.04 0.47
N PRO A 347 0.17 22.09 1.81
CA PRO A 347 0.10 23.37 2.51
C PRO A 347 1.27 24.29 2.14
N ASN A 348 1.00 25.61 2.10
CA ASN A 348 2.00 26.63 1.78
C ASN A 348 3.21 26.56 2.75
N ASP A 349 4.39 26.93 2.27
CA ASP A 349 5.73 26.90 2.94
C ASP A 349 6.52 25.58 2.91
N LEU A 350 6.03 24.54 2.26
CA LEU A 350 6.68 23.23 2.37
C LEU A 350 7.65 22.94 1.24
N ASN A 351 8.95 23.12 1.51
CA ASN A 351 10.05 22.55 0.74
C ASN A 351 10.17 21.05 1.03
N PHE A 352 9.17 20.27 0.64
CA PHE A 352 9.20 18.85 0.85
C PHE A 352 10.10 18.14 -0.15
N ASN A 353 11.18 17.55 0.33
CA ASN A 353 11.77 16.41 -0.35
C ASN A 353 11.06 15.14 0.16
N ILE A 354 9.86 14.88 -0.38
CA ILE A 354 9.11 13.66 -0.05
C ILE A 354 9.80 12.49 -0.73
N TYR A 355 10.15 11.48 0.07
CA TYR A 355 10.79 10.26 -0.45
C TYR A 355 10.04 8.99 -0.04
N SER A 356 9.03 9.08 0.83
CA SER A 356 8.18 7.98 1.26
C SER A 356 6.78 8.49 1.53
N ALA A 357 5.75 7.73 1.16
CA ALA A 357 4.37 8.08 1.41
C ALA A 357 3.51 6.85 1.67
N TYR A 358 2.47 7.01 2.48
CA TYR A 358 1.42 6.03 2.70
C TYR A 358 0.06 6.70 2.59
N TYR A 359 -0.87 5.99 1.98
CA TYR A 359 -2.21 6.48 1.68
C TYR A 359 -3.26 5.60 2.33
N SER A 360 -4.13 6.25 3.10
CA SER A 360 -5.44 5.74 3.49
C SER A 360 -6.53 6.57 2.79
N LYS A 361 -7.79 6.16 2.95
CA LYS A 361 -8.94 6.85 2.38
C LYS A 361 -9.02 8.33 2.77
N ASP A 362 -8.64 8.66 4.00
CA ASP A 362 -8.87 9.97 4.61
C ASP A 362 -7.58 10.62 5.13
N THR A 363 -6.48 9.85 5.14
CA THR A 363 -5.20 10.19 5.76
C THR A 363 -4.05 9.93 4.81
N VAL A 364 -3.12 10.88 4.76
CA VAL A 364 -1.87 10.79 4.00
C VAL A 364 -0.72 10.97 4.97
N LEU A 365 0.20 10.00 4.98
CA LEU A 365 1.44 10.07 5.74
C LEU A 365 2.62 10.20 4.79
N MET A 366 3.57 11.08 5.11
CA MET A 366 4.71 11.40 4.23
C MET A 366 6.00 11.50 5.02
N GLY A 367 7.02 10.77 4.56
CA GLY A 367 8.39 10.99 5.00
C GLY A 367 9.04 12.09 4.17
N SER A 368 9.46 13.15 4.85
CA SER A 368 10.19 14.28 4.26
C SER A 368 11.57 14.42 4.89
N GLY A 369 12.55 14.88 4.11
CA GLY A 369 13.90 15.11 4.61
C GLY A 369 14.46 16.45 4.13
N HIS A 370 14.92 17.30 5.04
CA HIS A 370 15.54 18.57 4.72
C HIS A 370 16.73 18.83 5.65
N ASN A 371 17.90 19.19 5.09
CA ASN A 371 19.10 19.52 5.87
C ASN A 371 19.47 18.50 6.98
N MET A 372 19.39 17.20 6.66
CA MET A 372 19.62 16.07 7.59
C MET A 372 18.56 15.86 8.67
N GLU A 373 17.53 16.70 8.73
CA GLU A 373 16.36 16.48 9.57
C GLU A 373 15.31 15.70 8.78
N THR A 374 14.71 14.69 9.42
CA THR A 374 13.61 13.91 8.86
C THR A 374 12.34 14.21 9.65
N SER A 375 11.25 14.45 8.93
CA SER A 375 9.94 14.69 9.52
C SER A 375 8.88 13.83 8.85
N LEU A 376 8.01 13.26 9.67
CA LEU A 376 6.76 12.66 9.24
C LEU A 376 5.68 13.74 9.17
N TRP A 377 5.09 13.91 8.00
CA TRP A 377 3.92 14.75 7.81
C TRP A 377 2.66 13.91 7.74
N SER A 378 1.60 14.35 8.41
CA SER A 378 0.26 13.78 8.32
C SER A 378 -0.70 14.84 7.82
N LEU A 379 -1.48 14.50 6.79
CA LEU A 379 -2.64 15.29 6.35
C LEU A 379 -3.87 14.42 6.49
N SER A 380 -4.89 14.90 7.20
CA SER A 380 -6.15 14.16 7.34
C SER A 380 -7.40 15.04 7.23
N SER A 381 -8.39 14.50 6.51
CA SER A 381 -9.73 15.08 6.35
C SER A 381 -10.78 14.57 7.35
N SER A 382 -10.44 13.61 8.21
CA SER A 382 -11.39 12.85 9.03
C SER A 382 -12.07 13.68 10.13
N ASN A 383 -11.43 14.77 10.56
CA ASN A 383 -11.99 15.75 11.49
C ASN A 383 -13.01 16.69 10.83
N TYR A 384 -13.10 16.69 9.50
CA TYR A 384 -14.00 17.53 8.71
C TYR A 384 -14.96 16.69 7.85
N PRO A 385 -15.68 15.70 8.43
CA PRO A 385 -16.48 14.77 7.64
C PRO A 385 -17.65 15.46 6.94
N PHE A 386 -18.20 16.53 7.51
CA PHE A 386 -19.39 17.23 7.00
C PHE A 386 -19.08 18.48 6.17
N CYS A 387 -17.81 18.80 5.96
CA CYS A 387 -17.43 19.91 5.09
C CYS A 387 -17.70 19.52 3.63
N SER A 388 -18.36 20.43 2.88
CA SER A 388 -18.63 20.24 1.45
C SER A 388 -17.38 20.35 0.58
N ARG A 389 -16.29 20.86 1.18
CA ARG A 389 -14.97 21.06 0.59
C ARG A 389 -13.93 20.19 1.31
N LEU A 390 -12.84 19.80 0.65
CA LEU A 390 -11.73 19.10 1.31
C LEU A 390 -11.03 20.08 2.23
N ILE A 391 -11.14 19.82 3.53
CA ILE A 391 -10.43 20.53 4.58
C ILE A 391 -9.65 19.48 5.34
N GLU A 392 -8.39 19.78 5.64
CA GLU A 392 -7.47 18.81 6.22
C GLU A 392 -6.63 19.44 7.30
N ASN A 393 -6.46 18.74 8.42
CA ASN A 393 -5.46 19.16 9.37
C ASN A 393 -4.10 18.61 8.94
N GLY A 394 -3.10 19.48 8.97
CA GLY A 394 -1.70 19.09 8.82
C GLY A 394 -0.99 19.02 10.16
N ALA A 395 -0.25 17.95 10.39
CA ALA A 395 0.72 17.89 11.48
C ALA A 395 2.09 17.43 10.99
N GLU A 396 3.11 17.99 11.60
CA GLU A 396 4.49 17.55 11.47
C GLU A 396 4.93 16.86 12.76
N LEU A 397 5.67 15.76 12.58
CA LEU A 397 6.36 15.09 13.66
C LEU A 397 7.82 14.88 13.28
N PRO A 398 8.77 15.48 14.02
CA PRO A 398 10.19 15.18 13.86
C PRO A 398 10.48 13.70 14.15
N ILE A 399 11.15 13.02 13.21
CA ILE A 399 11.53 11.61 13.31
C ILE A 399 13.05 11.50 13.24
N ARG A 400 13.61 10.61 14.07
CA ARG A 400 15.03 10.29 14.02
C ARG A 400 15.32 9.23 12.97
N GLY A 401 16.34 9.51 12.16
CA GLY A 401 16.73 8.67 11.03
C GLY A 401 15.80 8.78 9.83
N ASN A 402 16.23 8.20 8.71
CA ASN A 402 15.46 8.19 7.47
C ASN A 402 14.29 7.20 7.57
N ILE A 403 13.13 7.57 7.02
CA ILE A 403 11.94 6.71 7.00
C ILE A 403 12.06 5.68 5.86
N TRP A 404 12.28 4.42 6.19
CA TRP A 404 12.37 3.34 5.21
C TRP A 404 11.01 2.83 4.75
N LYS A 405 10.06 2.67 5.68
CA LYS A 405 8.71 2.17 5.35
C LYS A 405 7.66 2.75 6.30
N ILE A 406 6.49 3.03 5.77
CA ILE A 406 5.28 3.39 6.52
C ILE A 406 4.24 2.30 6.23
N ALA A 407 3.60 1.77 7.25
CA ALA A 407 2.55 0.78 7.12
C ALA A 407 1.43 1.01 8.15
N LYS A 408 0.18 0.76 7.78
CA LYS A 408 -0.94 0.70 8.72
C LYS A 408 -0.98 -0.68 9.38
N GLY A 409 -1.18 -0.71 10.69
CA GLY A 409 -1.44 -1.91 11.45
C GLY A 409 -2.79 -2.51 11.10
N VAL A 410 -2.86 -3.84 11.08
CA VAL A 410 -4.11 -4.56 10.86
C VAL A 410 -4.61 -5.10 12.19
N ASP A 411 -5.74 -4.58 12.66
CA ASP A 411 -6.43 -5.17 13.81
C ASP A 411 -7.21 -6.40 13.33
N HIS A 412 -6.68 -7.60 13.60
CA HIS A 412 -7.34 -8.85 13.23
C HIS A 412 -8.44 -9.27 14.23
N CYS A 413 -8.53 -8.60 15.38
CA CYS A 413 -9.50 -8.88 16.42
C CYS A 413 -10.75 -8.02 16.27
N VAL A 414 -11.58 -8.30 15.26
CA VAL A 414 -12.99 -7.90 15.31
C VAL A 414 -13.85 -9.05 14.79
N CYS A 415 -14.26 -9.94 15.69
CA CYS A 415 -15.55 -10.61 15.52
C CYS A 415 -16.62 -9.52 15.62
N LYS A 416 -16.97 -8.88 14.50
CA LYS A 416 -18.24 -8.15 14.46
C LYS A 416 -19.29 -9.24 14.68
N GLN A 417 -19.89 -9.27 15.88
CA GLN A 417 -21.10 -10.04 16.09
C GLN A 417 -22.02 -9.66 14.94
N GLN A 418 -22.40 -10.64 14.11
CA GLN A 418 -23.31 -10.40 13.00
C GLN A 418 -24.64 -10.02 13.64
N ASP A 419 -24.92 -8.72 13.70
CA ASP A 419 -26.25 -8.23 13.98
C ASP A 419 -27.18 -8.81 12.90
N PRO A 420 -28.36 -9.35 13.26
CA PRO A 420 -29.29 -9.97 12.31
C PRO A 420 -29.88 -8.98 11.28
N PHE A 421 -29.52 -7.70 11.36
CA PHE A 421 -29.89 -6.66 10.41
C PHE A 421 -28.70 -6.30 9.51
N VAL A 422 -28.57 -7.03 8.40
CA VAL A 422 -27.62 -6.67 7.33
C VAL A 422 -28.17 -5.45 6.60
N LEU A 423 -27.82 -4.25 7.06
CA LEU A 423 -27.80 -3.11 6.17
C LEU A 423 -26.65 -3.34 5.16
N PRO A 424 -26.79 -2.89 3.89
CA PRO A 424 -25.63 -2.84 2.98
C PRO A 424 -24.48 -2.13 3.68
N SER A 425 -23.22 -2.43 3.35
CA SER A 425 -22.05 -1.83 4.01
C SER A 425 -22.12 -0.29 3.97
N ILE A 426 -22.70 0.30 5.01
CA ILE A 426 -22.84 1.75 5.18
C ILE A 426 -21.51 2.19 5.76
N GLU A 427 -20.71 2.89 4.97
CA GLU A 427 -19.58 3.64 5.51
C GLU A 427 -20.12 4.83 6.29
N LEU A 428 -19.88 4.82 7.59
CA LEU A 428 -20.25 5.89 8.49
C LEU A 428 -19.02 6.80 8.73
N PRO A 429 -19.24 8.08 9.09
CA PRO A 429 -18.12 8.96 9.40
C PRO A 429 -17.45 8.52 10.70
N LEU A 430 -16.15 8.81 10.89
CA LEU A 430 -15.46 8.46 12.13
C LEU A 430 -16.23 8.98 13.36
N VAL A 431 -16.80 10.19 13.31
CA VAL A 431 -17.59 10.74 14.43
C VAL A 431 -18.75 9.82 14.88
N ALA A 432 -19.30 9.02 13.97
CA ALA A 432 -20.36 8.05 14.27
C ALA A 432 -19.80 6.69 14.72
N GLU A 433 -18.61 6.29 14.28
CA GLU A 433 -18.04 4.97 14.62
C GLU A 433 -16.95 5.01 15.71
N GLN A 434 -16.47 6.19 16.11
CA GLN A 434 -15.33 6.39 17.02
C GLN A 434 -15.46 5.67 18.36
N HIS A 435 -16.70 5.39 18.81
CA HIS A 435 -16.95 4.69 20.07
C HIS A 435 -16.83 3.16 19.93
N ASN A 436 -16.84 2.63 18.71
CA ASN A 436 -16.80 1.21 18.38
C ASN A 436 -15.51 0.78 17.69
N ILE A 437 -14.61 1.72 17.38
CA ILE A 437 -13.39 1.46 16.60
C ILE A 437 -12.16 1.80 17.44
N SER A 438 -11.17 0.92 17.42
CA SER A 438 -9.84 1.17 17.98
C SER A 438 -9.13 2.26 17.19
N PHE A 439 -8.28 3.03 17.87
CA PHE A 439 -7.40 3.98 17.18
C PHE A 439 -6.61 3.31 16.06
N GLU A 440 -6.56 3.94 14.90
CA GLU A 440 -5.71 3.48 13.81
C GLU A 440 -4.25 3.55 14.26
N LYS A 441 -3.52 2.47 14.01
CA LYS A 441 -2.09 2.39 14.30
C LYS A 441 -1.30 2.42 13.02
N PHE A 442 -0.32 3.30 12.95
CA PHE A 442 0.65 3.33 11.88
C PHE A 442 2.01 2.96 12.44
N PHE A 443 2.79 2.21 11.67
CA PHE A 443 4.12 1.75 11.99
C PHE A 443 5.10 2.35 11.00
N ILE A 444 6.15 2.94 11.54
CA ILE A 444 7.22 3.54 10.76
C ILE A 444 8.51 2.79 11.06
N LEU A 445 9.17 2.33 10.01
CA LEU A 445 10.48 1.72 10.08
C LEU A 445 11.52 2.79 9.70
N THR A 446 12.48 3.06 10.59
CA THR A 446 13.51 4.08 10.37
C THR A 446 14.92 3.52 10.44
N SER A 447 15.89 4.26 9.87
CA SER A 447 17.30 3.89 9.90
C SER A 447 17.93 3.90 11.30
N GLU A 448 17.35 4.64 12.24
CA GLU A 448 17.79 4.71 13.63
C GLU A 448 16.98 3.82 14.57
N VAL A 449 16.34 2.77 14.03
CA VAL A 449 15.90 1.65 14.87
C VAL A 449 14.76 2.07 15.82
N ALA A 450 13.70 2.69 15.28
CA ALA A 450 12.51 3.05 16.06
C ALA A 450 11.23 2.73 15.31
N PHE A 451 10.38 1.87 15.90
CA PHE A 451 8.97 1.81 15.53
C PHE A 451 8.26 2.98 16.16
N SER A 452 7.82 3.94 15.36
CA SER A 452 6.83 4.91 15.81
C SER A 452 5.44 4.34 15.60
N SER A 453 4.79 3.94 16.70
CA SER A 453 3.37 3.64 16.69
C SER A 453 2.61 4.90 17.10
N PHE A 454 1.74 5.33 16.20
CA PHE A 454 0.82 6.43 16.47
C PHE A 454 -0.51 5.87 16.89
N PHE A 455 -1.03 6.41 17.97
CA PHE A 455 -2.46 6.36 18.24
C PHE A 455 -2.96 7.71 17.80
N GLY A 456 -4.06 7.78 17.07
CA GLY A 456 -4.78 9.01 16.81
C GLY A 456 -6.22 8.65 16.52
N THR A 457 -7.17 9.32 17.18
CA THR A 457 -8.49 9.50 16.58
C THR A 457 -8.21 10.48 15.46
N ILE A 458 -8.16 9.97 14.24
CA ILE A 458 -8.03 10.83 13.09
C ILE A 458 -9.42 11.16 12.62
#